data_AF-A0A6I3LRE9-F1
#
_entry.id   AF-A0A6I3LRE9-F1
#
_cell.length_a   1.000
_cell.length_b   1.000
_cell.length_c   1.000
_cell.angle_alpha   90.00
_cell.angle_beta   90.00
_cell.angle_gamma   90.00
#
_symmetry.space_group_name_H-M   'P 1'
#
loop_
_entity.id
_entity.type
_entity.pdbx_description
1 polymer ?
#
loop_
_entity_poly.entity_id
_entity_poly.type
_entity_poly.pdbx_seq_one_letter_code
_entity_poly.pdbx_strand_id
1 'polypeptide(L)'
;MDFVFFSMETPSKWNYVKERGIDSFVGKIGIDKKDTVYFDYGLYSNDLEESFNNGEYLIRNNDSIFIDDWERNKLDTINGPYYKFYARGGQNKLREFKKDTCYYETIYGLKAKIVVPKNSGIGTTGVYFENTRTDGKGMKFQISGYNLSNENQKSFLKVIRTLKFKN
;
A
#
# COMPACT_ATOMS: atom_id res chain seq x y z
N MET A 1 6.77 -5.75 18.14
CA MET A 1 8.02 -5.08 17.74
C MET A 1 8.02 -3.64 18.20
N ASP A 2 9.19 -3.17 18.67
CA ASP A 2 9.38 -1.81 19.13
C ASP A 2 10.48 -1.13 18.29
N PHE A 3 10.13 -0.06 17.59
CA PHE A 3 11.04 0.71 16.74
C PHE A 3 11.30 2.09 17.34
N VAL A 4 12.21 2.86 16.74
CA VAL A 4 12.56 4.20 17.21
C VAL A 4 11.35 5.14 17.19
N PHE A 5 10.53 5.10 16.13
CA PHE A 5 9.43 6.06 15.93
C PHE A 5 8.03 5.49 16.20
N PHE A 6 7.89 4.17 16.29
CA PHE A 6 6.60 3.52 16.50
C PHE A 6 6.76 2.14 17.12
N SER A 7 5.67 1.57 17.58
CA SER A 7 5.61 0.19 18.06
C SER A 7 4.31 -0.47 17.61
N MET A 8 4.32 -1.80 17.58
CA MET A 8 3.14 -2.62 17.30
C MET A 8 3.28 -4.00 17.94
N GLU A 9 2.17 -4.60 18.35
CA GLU A 9 2.14 -5.93 18.94
C GLU A 9 2.16 -6.99 17.83
N THR A 10 3.28 -7.67 17.67
CA THR A 10 3.53 -8.63 16.59
C THR A 10 3.70 -10.04 17.13
N PRO A 11 3.27 -11.08 16.40
CA PRO A 11 3.67 -12.45 16.70
C PRO A 11 5.20 -12.58 16.80
N SER A 12 5.69 -13.41 17.72
CA SER A 12 7.13 -13.59 17.98
C SER A 12 7.91 -14.13 16.77
N LYS A 13 7.23 -14.81 15.84
CA LYS A 13 7.82 -15.36 14.62
C LYS A 13 8.12 -14.31 13.54
N TRP A 14 7.64 -13.07 13.69
CA TRP A 14 7.88 -12.02 12.71
C TRP A 14 9.31 -11.50 12.82
N ASN A 15 9.95 -11.21 11.70
CA ASN A 15 11.36 -10.82 11.66
C ASN A 15 11.53 -9.47 10.97
N TYR A 16 12.18 -8.53 11.64
CA TYR A 16 12.51 -7.22 11.08
C TYR A 16 13.82 -7.28 10.28
N VAL A 17 13.81 -6.68 9.09
CA VAL A 17 14.99 -6.45 8.26
C VAL A 17 15.10 -4.94 8.02
N LYS A 18 16.20 -4.36 8.49
CA LYS A 18 16.49 -2.94 8.28
C LYS A 18 16.83 -2.69 6.81
N GLU A 19 16.23 -1.63 6.26
CA GLU A 19 16.53 -1.13 4.92
C GLU A 19 17.22 0.24 5.02
N ARG A 20 17.96 0.63 3.98
CA ARG A 20 18.60 1.95 3.90
C ARG A 20 17.69 2.92 3.16
N GLY A 21 17.06 3.82 3.91
CA GLY A 21 16.38 5.00 3.35
C GLY A 21 17.34 6.16 3.13
N ILE A 22 16.96 7.10 2.27
CA ILE A 22 17.70 8.35 2.05
C ILE A 22 17.29 9.39 3.10
N ASP A 23 16.00 9.66 3.17
CA ASP A 23 15.37 10.69 4.01
C ASP A 23 14.29 10.12 4.95
N SER A 24 14.04 8.81 4.87
CA SER A 24 12.93 8.14 5.54
C SER A 24 13.41 6.93 6.34
N PHE A 25 12.73 6.63 7.45
CA PHE A 25 12.95 5.40 8.22
C PHE A 25 12.14 4.27 7.61
N VAL A 26 12.83 3.40 6.87
CA VAL A 26 12.22 2.33 6.07
C VAL A 26 12.66 0.96 6.53
N GLY A 27 11.85 -0.05 6.24
CA GLY A 27 12.19 -1.42 6.59
C GLY A 27 11.20 -2.45 6.10
N LYS A 28 11.60 -3.72 6.20
CA LYS A 28 10.78 -4.88 5.87
C LYS A 28 10.53 -5.73 7.10
N ILE A 29 9.39 -6.40 7.15
CA ILE A 29 9.05 -7.35 8.20
C ILE A 29 8.55 -8.63 7.54
N GLY A 30 9.33 -9.70 7.69
CA GLY A 30 8.90 -11.05 7.29
C GLY A 30 7.85 -11.55 8.27
N ILE A 31 6.64 -11.80 7.77
CA ILE A 31 5.53 -12.38 8.55
C ILE A 31 5.73 -13.89 8.71
N ASP A 32 6.17 -14.53 7.64
CA ASP A 32 6.63 -15.91 7.57
C ASP A 32 7.63 -16.10 6.41
N LYS A 33 7.79 -17.33 5.90
CA LYS A 33 8.72 -17.65 4.81
C LYS A 33 8.30 -17.08 3.44
N LYS A 34 7.04 -16.71 3.26
CA LYS A 34 6.45 -16.28 1.98
C LYS A 34 6.10 -14.80 2.01
N ASP A 35 5.46 -14.36 3.08
CA ASP A 35 4.83 -13.05 3.15
C ASP A 35 5.71 -12.04 3.89
N THR A 36 5.83 -10.85 3.31
CA THR A 36 6.62 -9.74 3.84
C THR A 36 5.80 -8.46 3.72
N VAL A 37 5.92 -7.59 4.72
CA VAL A 37 5.39 -6.22 4.67
C VAL A 37 6.55 -5.21 4.66
N TYR A 38 6.33 -4.07 4.02
CA TYR A 38 7.27 -2.96 3.95
C TYR A 38 6.65 -1.75 4.65
N PHE A 39 7.46 -1.02 5.41
CA PHE A 39 7.05 0.25 6.01
C PHE A 39 7.94 1.40 5.57
N ASP A 40 7.35 2.59 5.59
CA ASP A 40 8.00 3.86 5.32
C ASP A 40 7.47 4.89 6.32
N TYR A 41 8.38 5.52 7.05
CA TYR A 41 8.12 6.62 7.98
C TYR A 41 8.96 7.82 7.53
N GLY A 42 8.31 8.85 7.00
CA GLY A 42 9.01 10.00 6.41
C GLY A 42 8.05 11.04 5.85
N LEU A 43 8.57 12.22 5.53
CA LEU A 43 7.77 13.33 4.98
C LEU A 43 7.18 13.03 3.59
N TYR A 44 7.86 12.18 2.82
CA TYR A 44 7.49 11.81 1.45
C TYR A 44 6.99 10.37 1.34
N SER A 45 6.61 9.73 2.46
CA SER A 45 5.99 8.41 2.42
C SER A 45 4.74 8.45 1.55
N ASN A 46 4.58 7.44 0.69
CA ASN A 46 3.44 7.36 -0.20
C ASN A 46 2.10 7.19 0.56
N ASP A 47 1.01 7.66 -0.05
CA ASP A 47 -0.32 7.70 0.56
C ASP A 47 -1.08 6.35 0.52
N LEU A 48 -0.36 5.27 0.18
CA LEU A 48 -0.83 3.91 -0.02
C LEU A 48 -2.03 3.85 -0.97
N GLU A 49 -1.80 4.22 -2.22
CA GLU A 49 -2.84 4.16 -3.25
C GLU A 49 -3.26 2.71 -3.54
N GLU A 50 -4.56 2.52 -3.78
CA GLU A 50 -5.12 1.22 -4.16
C GLU A 50 -4.54 0.76 -5.50
N SER A 51 -4.08 -0.48 -5.56
CA SER A 51 -3.45 -1.03 -6.76
C SER A 51 -4.48 -1.34 -7.86
N PHE A 52 -4.08 -1.19 -9.13
CA PHE A 52 -4.89 -1.59 -10.28
C PHE A 52 -4.66 -3.06 -10.69
N ASN A 53 -5.62 -3.61 -11.44
CA ASN A 53 -5.53 -4.94 -12.05
C ASN A 53 -4.28 -5.08 -12.96
N ASN A 54 -3.60 -6.23 -12.87
CA ASN A 54 -2.65 -6.76 -13.85
C ASN A 54 -1.50 -5.89 -14.41
N GLY A 55 -0.81 -5.06 -13.62
CA GLY A 55 0.37 -4.34 -14.15
C GLY A 55 0.03 -3.34 -15.26
N GLU A 56 -1.26 -3.08 -15.43
CA GLU A 56 -1.82 -2.17 -16.40
C GLU A 56 -1.72 -0.76 -15.81
N TYR A 57 -0.88 0.09 -16.40
CA TYR A 57 -0.89 1.50 -16.07
C TYR A 57 -2.19 2.11 -16.58
N LEU A 58 -3.01 2.62 -15.66
CA LEU A 58 -4.17 3.43 -16.04
C LEU A 58 -3.73 4.84 -16.39
N ILE A 59 -3.73 5.19 -17.67
CA ILE A 59 -3.59 6.58 -18.08
C ILE A 59 -4.97 7.21 -18.05
N ARG A 60 -5.11 8.24 -17.22
CA ARG A 60 -6.28 9.10 -17.19
C ARG A 60 -6.00 10.36 -17.99
N ASN A 61 -6.76 10.59 -19.05
CA ASN A 61 -6.79 11.88 -19.72
C ASN A 61 -8.22 12.42 -19.71
N ASN A 62 -8.47 13.41 -18.84
CA ASN A 62 -9.73 14.10 -18.54
C ASN A 62 -10.95 13.19 -18.31
N ASP A 63 -11.43 12.51 -19.34
CA ASP A 63 -12.62 11.64 -19.34
C ASP A 63 -12.38 10.23 -19.84
N SER A 64 -11.14 9.86 -20.18
CA SER A 64 -10.81 8.55 -20.76
C SER A 64 -9.85 7.76 -19.90
N ILE A 65 -10.11 6.46 -19.82
CA ILE A 65 -9.28 5.45 -19.17
C ILE A 65 -8.62 4.64 -20.26
N PHE A 66 -7.29 4.61 -20.25
CA PHE A 66 -6.48 3.74 -21.09
C PHE A 66 -5.77 2.71 -20.23
N ILE A 67 -5.55 1.53 -20.80
CA ILE A 67 -4.80 0.44 -20.19
C ILE A 67 -3.52 0.24 -21.00
N ASP A 68 -2.38 0.29 -20.31
CA ASP A 68 -1.10 -0.16 -20.86
C ASP A 68 -1.02 -1.69 -20.82
N ASP A 69 -0.91 -2.32 -21.99
CA ASP A 69 -0.79 -3.77 -22.14
C ASP A 69 0.70 -4.13 -22.30
N TRP A 70 1.41 -4.22 -21.16
CA TRP A 70 2.85 -4.49 -21.15
C TRP A 70 3.21 -5.85 -21.77
N GLU A 71 2.32 -6.84 -21.72
CA GLU A 71 2.59 -8.17 -22.30
C GLU A 71 2.59 -8.15 -23.84
N ARG A 72 1.87 -7.21 -24.47
CA ARG A 72 1.96 -6.99 -25.93
C ARG A 72 3.16 -6.15 -26.36
N ASN A 73 3.78 -5.40 -25.46
CA ASN A 73 4.93 -4.54 -25.75
C ASN A 73 6.26 -5.30 -25.96
N LYS A 74 6.23 -6.61 -26.20
CA LYS A 74 7.45 -7.40 -26.44
C LYS A 74 8.12 -7.16 -27.80
N LEU A 75 7.57 -6.35 -28.72
CA LEU A 75 8.04 -6.36 -30.12
C LEU A 75 7.99 -5.05 -30.93
N ASP A 76 7.86 -3.84 -30.36
CA ASP A 76 8.02 -2.64 -31.21
C ASP A 76 8.65 -1.43 -30.52
N THR A 77 9.98 -1.45 -30.38
CA THR A 77 10.80 -0.34 -29.87
C THR A 77 10.72 0.94 -30.71
N ILE A 78 10.02 0.92 -31.85
CA ILE A 78 9.94 2.02 -32.81
C ILE A 78 8.69 2.90 -32.59
N ASN A 79 7.62 2.36 -31.99
CA ASN A 79 6.29 3.01 -32.00
C ASN A 79 5.79 3.50 -30.62
N GLY A 80 6.58 3.34 -29.56
CA GLY A 80 6.20 3.76 -28.20
C GLY A 80 5.13 2.85 -27.57
N PRO A 81 4.77 3.08 -26.29
CA PRO A 81 3.81 2.25 -25.57
C PRO A 81 2.42 2.29 -26.23
N TYR A 82 1.86 1.11 -26.54
CA TYR A 82 0.52 0.99 -27.09
C TYR A 82 -0.52 1.07 -25.96
N TYR A 83 -1.31 2.16 -25.96
CA TYR A 83 -2.39 2.36 -24.99
C TYR A 83 -3.74 1.94 -25.58
N LYS A 84 -4.40 0.96 -24.96
CA LYS A 84 -5.75 0.55 -25.38
C LYS A 84 -6.78 1.48 -24.72
N PHE A 85 -7.55 2.20 -25.53
CA PHE A 85 -8.74 2.89 -25.02
C PHE A 85 -9.70 1.86 -24.44
N TYR A 86 -10.03 2.02 -23.17
CA TYR A 86 -10.93 1.08 -22.48
C TYR A 86 -12.32 1.68 -22.34
N ALA A 87 -12.42 2.88 -21.78
CA ALA A 87 -13.71 3.53 -21.57
C ALA A 87 -13.58 5.04 -21.40
N ARG A 88 -14.67 5.75 -21.69
CA ARG A 88 -14.93 7.03 -21.04
C ARG A 88 -15.33 6.78 -19.58
N GLY A 89 -14.70 7.43 -18.61
CA GLY A 89 -14.86 7.07 -17.20
C GLY A 89 -14.51 8.17 -16.20
N GLY A 90 -15.50 8.53 -15.38
CA GLY A 90 -15.29 9.25 -14.12
C GLY A 90 -14.83 8.31 -12.99
N GLN A 91 -14.64 8.86 -11.78
CA GLN A 91 -14.06 8.14 -10.64
C GLN A 91 -14.74 6.81 -10.29
N ASN A 92 -16.05 6.68 -10.51
CA ASN A 92 -16.79 5.46 -10.21
C ASN A 92 -16.34 4.26 -11.06
N LYS A 93 -16.05 4.50 -12.34
CA LYS A 93 -15.60 3.45 -13.26
C LYS A 93 -14.17 3.00 -12.93
N LEU A 94 -13.32 3.91 -12.48
CA LEU A 94 -11.97 3.59 -12.01
C LEU A 94 -11.96 2.64 -10.81
N ARG A 95 -12.96 2.74 -9.93
CA ARG A 95 -13.07 1.84 -8.76
C ARG A 95 -13.29 0.38 -9.16
N GLU A 96 -13.86 0.10 -10.32
CA GLU A 96 -14.06 -1.27 -10.81
C GLU A 96 -12.71 -1.95 -11.14
N PHE A 97 -11.71 -1.19 -11.59
CA PHE A 97 -10.38 -1.69 -11.97
C PHE A 97 -9.40 -1.82 -10.80
N LYS A 98 -9.74 -1.28 -9.63
CA LYS A 98 -8.91 -1.40 -8.43
C LYS A 98 -9.01 -2.82 -7.85
N LYS A 99 -7.86 -3.42 -7.53
CA LYS A 99 -7.74 -4.68 -6.77
C LYS A 99 -8.21 -4.50 -5.33
N ASP A 100 -8.01 -3.30 -4.82
CA ASP A 100 -8.18 -2.98 -3.42
C ASP A 100 -9.38 -2.06 -3.21
N THR A 101 -9.86 -2.04 -1.97
CA THR A 101 -10.74 -1.00 -1.46
C THR A 101 -10.06 -0.37 -0.25
N CYS A 102 -10.41 0.88 0.05
CA CYS A 102 -10.00 1.54 1.27
C CYS A 102 -11.18 2.02 2.11
N TYR A 103 -10.94 2.12 3.41
CA TYR A 103 -11.84 2.74 4.37
C TYR A 103 -11.00 3.41 5.46
N TYR A 104 -11.63 4.17 6.34
CA TYR A 104 -10.94 4.89 7.42
C TYR A 104 -11.38 4.37 8.79
N GLU A 105 -10.42 4.21 9.69
CA GLU A 105 -10.62 3.90 11.11
C GLU A 105 -9.79 4.87 11.97
N THR A 106 -10.05 4.91 13.27
CA THR A 106 -9.18 5.61 14.23
C THR A 106 -8.28 4.60 14.92
N ILE A 107 -6.96 4.76 14.79
CA ILE A 107 -5.95 3.94 15.45
C ILE A 107 -5.07 4.88 16.28
N TYR A 108 -4.93 4.61 17.57
CA TYR A 108 -4.13 5.44 18.49
C TYR A 108 -4.50 6.94 18.47
N GLY A 109 -5.81 7.23 18.34
CA GLY A 109 -6.32 8.61 18.27
C GLY A 109 -6.05 9.33 16.94
N LEU A 110 -5.49 8.64 15.94
CA LEU A 110 -5.17 9.19 14.63
C LEU A 110 -6.07 8.56 13.56
N LYS A 111 -6.41 9.36 12.55
CA LYS A 111 -7.14 8.88 11.37
C LYS A 111 -6.21 8.00 10.53
N ALA A 112 -6.60 6.75 10.34
CA ALA A 112 -5.87 5.74 9.58
C ALA A 112 -6.66 5.37 8.32
N LYS A 113 -6.01 5.40 7.16
CA LYS A 113 -6.54 4.82 5.92
C LYS A 113 -6.12 3.35 5.87
N ILE A 114 -7.09 2.44 5.89
CA ILE A 114 -6.87 1.01 5.76
C ILE A 114 -7.14 0.60 4.32
N VAL A 115 -6.21 -0.12 3.72
CA VAL A 115 -6.34 -0.68 2.37
C VAL A 115 -6.40 -2.20 2.49
N VAL A 116 -7.40 -2.80 1.84
CA VAL A 116 -7.59 -4.25 1.81
C VAL A 116 -7.91 -4.72 0.40
N PRO A 117 -7.43 -5.91 0.00
CA PRO A 117 -7.76 -6.46 -1.30
C PRO A 117 -9.23 -6.88 -1.33
N LYS A 118 -9.90 -6.62 -2.45
CA LYS A 118 -11.28 -7.10 -2.68
C LYS A 118 -11.35 -8.62 -2.69
N ASN A 119 -10.29 -9.26 -3.19
CA ASN A 119 -10.10 -10.70 -3.17
C ASN A 119 -8.84 -11.02 -2.37
N SER A 120 -8.99 -11.68 -1.21
CA SER A 120 -7.84 -12.01 -0.35
C SER A 120 -6.78 -12.80 -1.12
N GLY A 121 -5.50 -12.49 -0.90
CA GLY A 121 -4.38 -13.02 -1.68
C GLY A 121 -4.06 -12.28 -2.98
N ILE A 122 -4.88 -11.31 -3.41
CA ILE A 122 -4.65 -10.54 -4.65
C ILE A 122 -4.85 -9.04 -4.38
N GLY A 123 -3.75 -8.32 -4.18
CA GLY A 123 -3.73 -6.88 -3.95
C GLY A 123 -3.00 -6.48 -2.68
N THR A 124 -3.24 -5.26 -2.23
CA THR A 124 -2.55 -4.61 -1.12
C THR A 124 -3.36 -4.73 0.16
N THR A 125 -2.69 -5.18 1.23
CA THR A 125 -3.18 -5.01 2.60
C THR A 125 -2.25 -4.05 3.31
N GLY A 126 -2.78 -3.01 3.98
CA GLY A 126 -1.92 -2.10 4.72
C GLY A 126 -2.67 -0.95 5.38
N VAL A 127 -1.89 -0.06 5.97
CA VAL A 127 -2.38 1.17 6.61
C VAL A 127 -1.51 2.35 6.23
N TYR A 128 -2.14 3.50 6.10
CA TYR A 128 -1.51 4.80 5.91
C TYR A 128 -2.01 5.81 6.95
N PHE A 129 -1.09 6.64 7.43
CA PHE A 129 -1.33 7.80 8.27
C PHE A 129 -0.72 9.03 7.62
N GLU A 130 -1.55 10.04 7.34
CA GLU A 130 -1.09 11.36 6.87
C GLU A 130 -0.25 12.06 7.94
N ASN A 131 -0.55 11.80 9.21
CA ASN A 131 0.16 12.39 10.33
C ASN A 131 0.25 11.41 11.49
N THR A 132 1.46 11.21 12.01
CA THR A 132 1.74 10.32 13.13
C THR A 132 1.61 10.98 14.50
N ARG A 133 1.19 12.26 14.56
CA ARG A 133 0.98 13.00 15.81
C ARG A 133 -0.37 13.71 15.80
N THR A 134 -1.02 13.76 16.96
CA THR A 134 -2.33 14.41 17.13
C THR A 134 -2.25 15.94 17.06
N ASP A 135 -1.06 16.51 17.28
CA ASP A 135 -0.77 17.95 17.15
C ASP A 135 -0.55 18.40 15.70
N GLY A 136 -0.62 17.50 14.73
CA GLY A 136 -0.42 17.80 13.31
C GLY A 136 1.05 18.03 12.91
N LYS A 137 2.01 17.84 13.81
CA LYS A 137 3.45 18.03 13.52
C LYS A 137 4.20 16.72 13.27
N GLY A 138 3.48 15.61 13.09
CA GLY A 138 4.05 14.31 12.78
C GLY A 138 4.47 14.17 11.31
N MET A 139 5.10 13.04 11.01
CA MET A 139 5.43 12.64 9.64
C MET A 139 4.31 11.76 9.07
N LYS A 140 4.43 11.41 7.78
CA LYS A 140 3.60 10.37 7.18
C LYS A 140 4.14 8.99 7.55
N PHE A 141 3.26 8.01 7.58
CA PHE A 141 3.63 6.61 7.77
C PHE A 141 2.75 5.69 6.92
N GLN A 142 3.37 4.70 6.30
CA GLN A 142 2.65 3.54 5.76
C GLN A 142 3.34 2.24 6.12
N ILE A 143 2.55 1.18 6.26
CA ILE A 143 3.03 -0.19 6.25
C ILE A 143 2.07 -1.07 5.47
N SER A 144 2.60 -1.84 4.52
CA SER A 144 1.78 -2.64 3.61
C SER A 144 2.49 -3.90 3.13
N GLY A 145 1.70 -4.88 2.72
CA GLY A 145 2.15 -6.09 2.02
C GLY A 145 1.28 -6.37 0.82
N TYR A 146 1.85 -7.03 -0.18
CA TYR A 146 1.20 -7.34 -1.45
C TYR A 146 0.98 -8.84 -1.57
N ASN A 147 -0.23 -9.24 -1.96
CA ASN A 147 -0.66 -10.64 -2.12
C ASN A 147 -0.43 -11.52 -0.88
N LEU A 148 -0.64 -10.94 0.31
CA LEU A 148 -0.55 -11.69 1.58
C LEU A 148 -1.53 -12.86 1.56
N SER A 149 -1.10 -14.02 2.08
CA SER A 149 -2.00 -15.15 2.31
C SER A 149 -3.18 -14.76 3.22
N ASN A 150 -4.30 -15.45 3.10
CA ASN A 150 -5.52 -15.11 3.86
C ASN A 150 -5.29 -15.05 5.38
N GLU A 151 -4.45 -15.94 5.91
CA GLU A 151 -4.10 -15.97 7.33
C GLU A 151 -3.22 -14.78 7.73
N ASN A 152 -2.20 -14.48 6.94
CA ASN A 152 -1.29 -13.38 7.20
C ASN A 152 -1.94 -12.02 6.97
N GLN A 153 -2.84 -11.88 6.01
CA GLN A 153 -3.68 -10.70 5.83
C GLN A 153 -4.49 -10.44 7.12
N LYS A 154 -5.19 -11.45 7.64
CA LYS A 154 -5.96 -11.32 8.90
C LYS A 154 -5.06 -10.99 10.09
N SER A 155 -3.91 -11.65 10.20
CA SER A 155 -2.95 -11.41 11.27
C SER A 155 -2.41 -9.98 11.20
N PHE A 156 -1.99 -9.53 10.01
CA PHE A 156 -1.44 -8.19 9.81
C PHE A 156 -2.47 -7.10 10.07
N LEU A 157 -3.72 -7.28 9.64
CA LEU A 157 -4.81 -6.36 9.97
C LEU A 157 -5.05 -6.23 11.48
N LYS A 158 -4.79 -7.26 12.28
CA LYS A 158 -4.83 -7.15 13.75
C LYS A 158 -3.65 -6.35 14.28
N VAL A 159 -2.44 -6.64 13.79
CA VAL A 159 -1.20 -5.97 14.20
C VAL A 159 -1.26 -4.46 13.93
N ILE A 160 -1.70 -4.02 12.75
CA ILE A 160 -1.75 -2.57 12.42
C ILE A 160 -2.64 -1.79 13.39
N ARG A 161 -3.67 -2.41 13.98
CA ARG A 161 -4.57 -1.76 14.95
C ARG A 161 -3.94 -1.56 16.32
N THR A 162 -2.77 -2.13 16.55
CA THR A 162 -1.97 -1.95 17.77
C THR A 162 -0.86 -0.92 17.60
N LEU A 163 -0.76 -0.27 16.44
CA LEU A 163 0.25 0.75 16.16
C LEU A 163 0.16 1.88 17.19
N LYS A 164 1.32 2.28 17.72
CA LYS A 164 1.50 3.47 18.55
C LYS A 164 2.70 4.24 18.04
N PHE A 165 2.56 5.56 17.89
CA PHE A 165 3.65 6.43 17.48
C PHE A 165 4.33 7.05 18.70
N LYS A 166 5.64 7.18 18.61
CA LYS A 166 6.50 7.77 19.65
C LYS A 166 6.76 9.24 19.31
N ASN A 167 6.93 10.04 20.36
CA ASN A 167 7.20 11.47 20.25
C ASN A 167 8.65 11.79 19.93
#